data_AF-A0A3D5SKR1-F1
#
_entry.id   AF-A0A3D5SKR1-F1
#
_cell.length_a   1.000
_cell.length_b   1.000
_cell.length_c   1.000
_cell.angle_alpha   90.00
_cell.angle_beta   90.00
_cell.angle_gamma   90.00
#
_symmetry.space_group_name_H-M   'P 1'
#
loop_
_entity.id
_entity.type
_entity.pdbx_description
1 polymer ?
#
loop_
_entity_poly.entity_id
_entity_poly.type
_entity_poly.pdbx_seq_one_letter_code
_entity_poly.pdbx_strand_id
1 'polypeptide(L)'
;ALTATDGNLIANGQSSLQRLSDETGGRAFFQGFGAPTSFDPFIKELNAALDRQIALTYLSTHLNKGFHRVKIVSSTPGVEVNYPTGYRR
;
A
#
# COMPACT_ATOMS: atom_id res chain seq x y z
N ALA A 1 6.79 29.34 -11.41
CA ALA A 1 7.74 28.25 -11.68
C ALA A 1 8.21 27.71 -10.34
N LEU A 2 8.12 26.39 -10.10
CA LEU A 2 8.66 25.81 -8.86
C LEU A 2 10.18 26.02 -8.85
N THR A 3 10.73 26.42 -7.70
CA THR A 3 12.18 26.54 -7.55
C THR A 3 12.79 25.14 -7.32
N ALA A 4 14.08 24.97 -7.60
CA ALA A 4 14.77 23.68 -7.39
C ALA A 4 14.66 23.18 -5.94
N THR A 5 14.58 24.09 -4.97
CA THR A 5 14.37 23.77 -3.55
C THR A 5 12.98 23.19 -3.28
N ASP A 6 11.94 23.74 -3.92
CA ASP A 6 10.56 23.24 -3.78
C ASP A 6 10.41 21.83 -4.37
N GLY A 7 11.08 21.57 -5.49
CA GLY A 7 11.12 20.24 -6.10
C GLY A 7 11.75 19.18 -5.19
N ASN A 8 12.83 19.54 -4.48
CA ASN A 8 13.48 18.64 -3.53
C ASN A 8 12.58 18.31 -2.33
N LEU A 9 11.83 19.28 -1.81
CA LEU A 9 10.91 19.05 -0.70
C LEU A 9 9.74 18.14 -1.11
N ILE A 10 9.19 18.34 -2.32
CA ILE A 10 8.15 17.48 -2.88
C ILE A 10 8.67 16.06 -3.03
N ALA A 11 9.86 15.88 -3.62
CA ALA A 11 10.47 14.56 -3.79
C ALA A 11 10.70 13.86 -2.44
N ASN A 12 11.12 14.59 -1.41
CA ASN A 12 11.31 14.05 -0.07
C ASN A 12 9.99 13.64 0.60
N GLY A 13 8.94 14.45 0.43
CA GLY A 13 7.61 14.10 0.92
C GLY A 13 7.06 12.84 0.24
N GLN A 14 7.19 12.76 -1.08
CA GLN A 14 6.77 11.62 -1.88
C GLN A 14 7.53 10.33 -1.51
N SER A 15 8.85 10.40 -1.29
CA SER A 15 9.63 9.23 -0.86
C SER A 15 9.31 8.78 0.56
N SER A 16 9.01 9.72 1.46
CA SER A 16 8.61 9.42 2.83
C SER A 16 7.24 8.74 2.88
N LEU A 17 6.28 9.19 2.05
CA LEU A 17 4.97 8.56 1.90
C LEU A 17 5.05 7.16 1.27
N GLN A 18 5.96 6.96 0.32
CA GLN A 18 6.24 5.64 -0.25
C GLN A 18 6.69 4.67 0.83
N ARG A 19 7.69 5.06 1.62
CA ARG A 19 8.21 4.22 2.70
C ARG A 19 7.12 3.86 3.70
N LEU A 20 6.30 4.82 4.13
CA LEU A 20 5.19 4.57 5.05
C LEU A 20 4.15 3.61 4.44
N SER A 21 3.88 3.76 3.14
CA SER A 21 2.97 2.87 2.42
C SER A 21 3.50 1.44 2.37
N ASP A 22 4.79 1.26 2.09
CA ASP A 22 5.43 -0.07 2.06
C ASP A 22 5.45 -0.74 3.44
N GLU A 23 5.69 0.04 4.50
CA GLU A 23 5.67 -0.46 5.89
C GLU A 23 4.27 -0.92 6.31
N THR A 24 3.21 -0.27 5.80
CA THR A 24 1.80 -0.59 6.12
C THR A 24 1.14 -1.56 5.15
N GLY A 25 1.80 -1.90 4.03
CA GLY A 25 1.20 -2.68 2.94
C GLY A 25 0.23 -1.88 2.07
N GLY A 26 0.23 -0.56 2.21
CA GLY A 26 -0.51 0.40 1.38
C GLY A 26 0.20 0.74 0.07
N ARG A 27 -0.31 1.73 -0.64
CA ARG A 27 0.28 2.25 -1.89
C ARG A 27 0.35 3.77 -1.83
N ALA A 28 1.50 4.35 -2.19
CA ALA A 28 1.63 5.79 -2.36
C ALA A 28 1.28 6.19 -3.80
N PHE A 29 0.63 7.35 -3.93
CA PHE A 29 0.24 7.94 -5.22
C PHE A 29 1.17 9.10 -5.56
N PHE A 30 1.74 9.08 -6.77
CA PHE A 30 2.70 10.08 -7.22
C PHE A 30 2.13 10.94 -8.34
N GLN A 31 2.33 12.25 -8.23
CA GLN A 31 1.77 13.23 -9.16
C GLN A 31 2.67 13.52 -10.38
N GLY A 32 3.83 12.87 -10.48
CA GLY A 32 4.81 13.09 -11.56
C GLY A 32 5.34 14.53 -11.59
N PHE A 33 5.95 14.91 -12.72
CA PHE A 33 6.54 16.25 -12.91
C PHE A 33 5.57 17.26 -13.57
N GLY A 34 4.32 16.85 -13.84
CA GLY A 34 3.31 17.68 -14.49
C GLY A 34 2.49 18.49 -13.48
N ALA A 35 1.98 19.65 -13.90
CA ALA A 35 0.98 20.36 -13.11
C ALA A 35 -0.29 19.50 -13.03
N PRO A 36 -0.76 19.14 -11.83
CA PRO A 36 -1.99 18.38 -11.72
C PRO A 36 -3.18 19.23 -12.10
N THR A 37 -3.83 18.87 -13.20
CA THR A 37 -5.07 19.52 -13.64
C THR A 37 -6.30 18.96 -12.94
N SER A 38 -6.21 17.79 -12.27
CA SER A 38 -7.28 17.21 -11.45
C SER A 38 -6.76 16.13 -10.48
N PHE A 39 -7.46 15.96 -9.35
CA PHE A 39 -7.26 14.85 -8.40
C PHE A 39 -8.15 13.63 -8.68
N ASP A 40 -9.11 13.74 -9.60
CA ASP A 40 -10.05 12.68 -9.95
C ASP A 40 -9.42 11.31 -10.23
N PRO A 41 -8.29 11.18 -10.98
CA PRO A 41 -7.71 9.86 -11.21
C PRO A 41 -7.26 9.19 -9.90
N PHE A 42 -6.64 9.94 -8.99
CA PHE A 42 -6.19 9.42 -7.70
C PHE A 42 -7.35 9.01 -6.79
N ILE A 43 -8.43 9.79 -6.77
CA ILE A 43 -9.62 9.44 -5.96
C ILE A 43 -10.31 8.19 -6.51
N LYS A 44 -10.39 8.03 -7.83
CA LYS A 44 -10.94 6.81 -8.45
C LYS A 44 -10.11 5.58 -8.10
N GLU A 45 -8.79 5.69 -8.17
CA GLU A 45 -7.89 4.59 -7.78
C GLU A 45 -7.99 4.27 -6.29
N LEU A 46 -8.08 5.30 -5.43
CA LEU A 46 -8.28 5.13 -4.00
C LEU A 46 -9.58 4.40 -3.68
N ASN A 47 -10.70 4.82 -4.27
CA ASN A 47 -11.99 4.14 -4.10
C ASN A 47 -11.90 2.67 -4.52
N ALA A 48 -11.30 2.42 -5.68
CA ALA A 48 -11.15 1.06 -6.18
C ALA A 48 -10.21 0.21 -5.32
N ALA A 49 -9.24 0.82 -4.62
CA ALA A 49 -8.38 0.13 -3.67
C ALA A 49 -9.12 -0.18 -2.35
N LEU A 50 -9.91 0.77 -1.83
CA LEU A 50 -10.74 0.60 -0.63
C LEU A 50 -11.81 -0.48 -0.82
N ASP A 51 -12.47 -0.51 -1.98
CA ASP A 51 -13.50 -1.51 -2.32
C ASP A 51 -12.95 -2.95 -2.36
N ARG A 52 -11.64 -3.11 -2.53
CA ARG A 52 -10.97 -4.42 -2.63
C ARG A 52 -10.22 -4.82 -1.36
N GLN A 53 -10.48 -4.14 -0.24
CA GLN A 53 -9.90 -4.51 1.05
C GLN A 53 -10.69 -5.65 1.70
N ILE A 54 -9.96 -6.66 2.20
CA ILE A 54 -10.55 -7.81 2.88
C ILE A 54 -9.88 -7.94 4.24
N ALA A 55 -10.68 -7.94 5.30
CA ALA A 55 -10.22 -8.25 6.65
C ALA A 55 -10.29 -9.76 6.87
N LEU A 56 -9.13 -10.41 7.04
CA LEU A 56 -9.03 -11.82 7.35
C LEU A 56 -8.75 -12.00 8.85
N THR A 57 -9.65 -12.69 9.55
CA THR A 57 -9.45 -13.08 10.95
C THR A 57 -9.22 -14.59 11.02
N TYR A 58 -8.12 -15.00 11.64
CA TYR A 58 -7.80 -16.41 11.86
C TYR A 58 -7.89 -16.75 13.34
N LEU A 59 -8.76 -17.70 13.69
CA LEU A 59 -8.80 -18.29 15.02
C LEU A 59 -7.84 -19.49 15.05
N SER A 60 -6.84 -19.45 15.93
CA SER A 60 -5.88 -20.54 16.07
C SER A 60 -6.56 -21.82 16.53
N THR A 61 -6.30 -22.92 15.80
CA THR A 61 -6.67 -24.28 16.23
C THR A 61 -5.57 -24.94 17.07
N HIS A 62 -4.44 -24.27 17.26
CA HIS A 62 -3.29 -24.82 17.97
C HIS A 62 -3.48 -24.60 19.48
N LEU A 63 -3.54 -25.69 20.23
CA LEU A 63 -3.73 -25.68 21.68
C LEU A 63 -2.43 -25.33 22.44
N ASN A 64 -1.28 -25.50 21.78
CA ASN A 64 0.03 -25.24 22.36
C ASN A 64 0.43 -23.78 22.14
N LYS A 65 1.12 -23.20 23.12
CA LYS A 65 1.68 -21.84 23.00
C LYS A 65 2.83 -21.84 21.99
N GLY A 66 2.85 -20.88 21.08
CA GLY A 66 3.94 -20.70 20.12
C GLY A 66 3.58 -19.78 18.95
N PHE A 67 4.57 -19.50 18.11
CA PHE A 67 4.35 -18.85 16.83
C PHE A 67 3.96 -19.88 15.77
N HIS A 68 2.85 -19.63 15.09
CA HIS A 68 2.37 -20.51 14.01
C HIS A 68 2.30 -19.73 12.71
N ARG A 69 2.85 -20.33 11.65
CA ARG A 69 2.88 -19.71 10.33
C ARG A 69 1.51 -19.84 9.68
N VAL A 70 0.85 -18.71 9.45
CA VAL A 70 -0.37 -18.62 8.64
C VAL A 70 0.04 -18.34 7.19
N LYS A 71 -0.43 -19.18 6.25
CA LYS A 71 -0.22 -18.97 4.81
C LYS A 71 -1.53 -18.50 4.19
N ILE A 72 -1.52 -17.31 3.61
CA ILE A 72 -2.66 -16.76 2.87
C ILE A 72 -2.36 -16.90 1.38
N VAL A 73 -3.30 -17.49 0.63
CA VAL A 73 -3.20 -17.63 -0.83
C VAL A 73 -4.53 -17.24 -1.47
N SER A 74 -4.46 -16.54 -2.58
CA SER A 74 -5.64 -16.30 -3.42
C SER A 74 -5.84 -17.48 -4.37
N SER A 75 -7.08 -17.97 -4.47
CA SER A 75 -7.48 -18.95 -5.50
C SER A 75 -7.77 -18.29 -6.85
N THR A 76 -7.95 -16.97 -6.88
CA THR A 76 -8.25 -16.21 -8.10
C THR A 76 -6.97 -15.90 -8.87
N PRO A 77 -6.87 -16.31 -10.15
CA PRO A 77 -5.71 -15.99 -10.99
C PRO A 77 -5.48 -14.48 -11.11
N GLY A 78 -4.21 -14.06 -11.09
CA GLY A 78 -3.82 -12.66 -11.28
C GLY A 78 -4.07 -11.73 -10.08
N VAL A 79 -4.54 -12.25 -8.94
CA VAL A 79 -4.70 -11.46 -7.72
C VAL A 79 -3.41 -11.46 -6.90
N GLU A 80 -2.89 -10.28 -6.64
CA GLU A 80 -1.78 -10.06 -5.72
C GLU A 80 -2.30 -9.64 -4.34
N VAL A 81 -1.73 -10.24 -3.30
CA VAL A 81 -2.02 -9.89 -1.91
C VAL A 81 -0.93 -8.93 -1.44
N ASN A 82 -1.31 -7.68 -1.16
CA ASN A 82 -0.42 -6.72 -0.52
C ASN A 82 -0.39 -7.01 0.98
N TYR A 83 0.79 -6.93 1.60
CA TYR A 83 0.97 -7.16 3.02
C TYR A 83 2.05 -6.22 3.58
N PRO A 84 2.00 -5.90 4.89
CA PRO A 84 3.00 -5.05 5.52
C PRO A 84 4.42 -5.63 5.42
N THR A 85 5.43 -4.76 5.49
CA THR A 85 6.82 -5.19 5.55
C THR A 85 7.05 -6.12 6.75
N GLY A 86 7.76 -7.24 6.53
CA GLY A 86 8.04 -8.25 7.57
C GLY A 86 7.23 -9.55 7.43
N TYR A 87 6.15 -9.53 6.64
CA TYR A 87 5.45 -10.74 6.21
C TYR A 87 6.09 -11.27 4.90
N ARG A 88 6.01 -12.58 4.66
CA ARG A 88 6.58 -13.22 3.45
C ARG A 88 5.47 -13.90 2.65
N ARG A 89 5.56 -13.81 1.32
CA ARG A 89 4.72 -14.51 0.34
C ARG A 89 4.84 -16.03 0.44
#